data_AF-A0A523ANP7-F1
#
_entry.id   AF-A0A523ANP7-F1
#
_cell.length_a   1.000
_cell.length_b   1.000
_cell.length_c   1.000
_cell.angle_alpha   90.00
_cell.angle_beta   90.00
_cell.angle_gamma   90.00
#
_symmetry.space_group_name_H-M   'P 1'
#
loop_
_entity.id
_entity.type
_entity.pdbx_description
1 polymer ?
#
loop_
_entity_poly.entity_id
_entity_poly.type
_entity_poly.pdbx_seq_one_letter_code
_entity_poly.pdbx_strand_id
1 'polypeptide(L)'
;MAVVFPSKEWMDELLKKVNSDEQYRKVAANWEGDFLCTVTLDSEALKDFQNPEKLAGFISMLATIPKEKWASFKGRAEERLLSKLGIELDPKKVDLAKLNVNELAKKMAGVKLEEVQGASINLWMDFWHGQLRNLEVAVPGEKGNARFKLIGPYSVYKQLVGGKADAITLIVGGKLKLQGDMGYMMRNMAAVRRFTELMASIPIK
;
A
#
# COMPACT_ATOMS: atom_id res chain seq x y z
N MET A 1 4.85 17.96 -7.51
CA MET A 1 4.40 17.10 -8.63
C MET A 1 3.50 16.03 -8.05
N ALA A 2 2.43 15.61 -8.74
CA ALA A 2 1.58 14.53 -8.24
C ALA A 2 2.16 13.16 -8.64
N VAL A 3 2.08 12.17 -7.75
CA VAL A 3 2.62 10.81 -7.94
C VAL A 3 1.49 9.78 -7.95
N VAL A 4 1.73 8.58 -8.47
CA VAL A 4 0.72 7.51 -8.46
C VAL A 4 0.71 6.80 -7.11
N PHE A 5 -0.47 6.55 -6.55
CA PHE A 5 -0.63 5.67 -5.40
C PHE A 5 -1.10 4.27 -5.83
N PRO A 6 -0.55 3.17 -5.28
CA PRO A 6 0.76 3.05 -4.65
C PRO A 6 1.85 2.79 -5.71
N SER A 7 2.80 3.72 -5.86
CA SER A 7 4.01 3.54 -6.68
C SER A 7 5.27 3.52 -5.84
N LYS A 8 6.38 3.05 -6.40
CA LYS A 8 7.69 3.16 -5.76
C LYS A 8 8.01 4.62 -5.41
N GLU A 9 7.75 5.54 -6.34
CA GLU A 9 7.98 6.98 -6.12
C GLU A 9 7.15 7.52 -4.95
N TRP A 10 5.87 7.13 -4.85
CA TRP A 10 5.04 7.52 -3.71
C TRP A 10 5.58 6.98 -2.38
N MET A 11 6.07 5.73 -2.36
CA MET A 11 6.68 5.14 -1.17
C MET A 11 7.96 5.89 -0.76
N ASP A 12 8.83 6.18 -1.73
CA ASP A 12 10.08 6.91 -1.49
C ASP A 12 9.81 8.33 -0.97
N GLU A 13 8.85 9.04 -1.57
CA GLU A 13 8.44 10.37 -1.13
C GLU A 13 7.82 10.36 0.27
N LEU A 14 7.00 9.35 0.59
CA LEU A 14 6.45 9.18 1.94
C LEU A 14 7.56 8.97 2.97
N LEU A 15 8.50 8.07 2.69
CA LEU A 15 9.64 7.77 3.56
C LEU A 15 10.49 9.01 3.83
N LYS A 16 10.83 9.74 2.75
CA LYS A 16 11.59 10.99 2.84
C LYS A 16 10.85 12.05 3.66
N LYS A 17 9.58 12.27 3.36
CA LYS A 17 8.78 13.33 3.96
C LYS A 17 8.58 13.12 5.46
N VAL A 18 8.25 11.90 5.86
CA VAL A 18 8.09 11.54 7.27
C VAL A 18 9.38 11.73 8.06
N ASN A 19 10.51 11.28 7.52
CA ASN A 19 11.79 11.38 8.23
C ASN A 19 12.41 12.79 8.23
N SER A 20 11.96 13.67 7.34
CA SER A 20 12.32 15.10 7.33
C SER A 20 11.48 15.98 8.27
N ASP A 21 10.38 15.46 8.81
CA ASP A 21 9.43 16.25 9.61
C ASP A 21 9.79 16.28 11.10
N GLU A 22 10.23 17.44 11.59
CA GLU A 22 10.59 17.63 13.00
C GLU A 22 9.40 17.43 13.95
N GLN A 23 8.22 17.87 13.52
CA GLN A 23 7.01 17.72 14.32
C GLN A 23 6.68 16.24 14.50
N TYR A 24 6.71 15.44 13.44
CA TYR A 24 6.52 13.99 13.48
C TYR A 24 7.53 13.33 14.41
N ARG A 25 8.82 13.65 14.27
CA ARG A 25 9.88 13.13 15.15
C ARG A 25 9.55 13.37 16.62
N LYS A 26 9.05 14.57 16.96
CA LYS A 26 8.66 14.94 18.33
C LYS A 26 7.41 14.19 18.79
N VAL A 27 6.33 14.19 18.02
CA VAL A 27 5.05 13.61 18.46
C VAL A 27 5.07 12.07 18.47
N ALA A 28 5.93 11.46 17.66
CA ALA A 28 6.10 10.01 17.57
C ALA A 28 7.36 9.51 18.31
N ALA A 29 7.99 10.33 19.16
CA ALA A 29 9.22 9.97 19.87
C ALA A 29 9.11 8.70 20.74
N ASN A 30 7.93 8.43 21.28
CA ASN A 30 7.64 7.22 22.08
C ASN A 30 6.85 6.16 21.29
N TRP A 31 6.73 6.35 19.97
CA TRP A 31 6.07 5.38 19.11
C TRP A 31 6.95 4.16 18.93
N GLU A 32 6.38 2.98 19.16
CA GLU A 32 7.00 1.69 18.90
C GLU A 32 5.96 0.77 18.27
N GLY A 33 6.23 0.27 17.08
CA GLY A 33 5.31 -0.68 16.44
C GLY A 33 5.21 -0.49 14.97
N ASP A 34 5.29 -1.60 14.26
CA ASP A 34 5.10 -1.66 12.84
C ASP A 34 3.62 -1.78 12.45
N PHE A 35 3.33 -1.38 11.21
CA PHE A 35 2.04 -1.56 10.56
C PHE A 35 2.17 -2.51 9.39
N LEU A 36 1.24 -3.45 9.28
CA LEU A 36 0.92 -4.13 8.04
C LEU A 36 -0.41 -3.57 7.50
N CYS A 37 -0.33 -2.82 6.41
CA CYS A 37 -1.49 -2.27 5.70
C CYS A 37 -1.91 -3.22 4.57
N THR A 38 -3.06 -3.88 4.72
CA THR A 38 -3.67 -4.74 3.71
C THR A 38 -4.74 -3.97 2.95
N VAL A 39 -4.38 -3.55 1.74
CA VAL A 39 -5.23 -2.82 0.81
C VAL A 39 -5.94 -3.84 -0.09
N THR A 40 -7.19 -4.16 0.21
CA THR A 40 -7.98 -5.10 -0.60
C THR A 40 -8.42 -4.44 -1.90
N LEU A 41 -8.33 -5.15 -3.01
CA LEU A 41 -8.73 -4.61 -4.30
C LEU A 41 -10.25 -4.53 -4.42
N ASP A 42 -10.74 -3.40 -4.91
CA ASP A 42 -12.15 -3.12 -5.17
C ASP A 42 -12.33 -2.59 -6.61
N SER A 43 -13.56 -2.18 -6.96
CA SER A 43 -13.87 -1.66 -8.29
C SER A 43 -13.06 -0.39 -8.64
N GLU A 44 -12.69 0.43 -7.65
CA GLU A 44 -11.88 1.63 -7.87
C GLU A 44 -10.44 1.25 -8.23
N ALA A 45 -9.88 0.20 -7.62
CA ALA A 45 -8.57 -0.32 -8.00
C ALA A 45 -8.56 -0.79 -9.46
N LEU A 46 -9.56 -1.57 -9.87
CA LEU A 46 -9.68 -2.03 -11.25
C LEU A 46 -9.81 -0.87 -12.25
N LYS A 47 -10.60 0.15 -11.89
CA LYS A 47 -10.74 1.37 -12.69
C LYS A 47 -9.41 2.10 -12.83
N ASP A 48 -8.65 2.27 -11.75
CA ASP A 48 -7.33 2.90 -11.80
C ASP A 48 -6.36 2.08 -12.67
N PHE A 49 -6.39 0.74 -12.60
CA PHE A 49 -5.52 -0.12 -13.40
C PHE A 49 -5.84 -0.12 -14.91
N GLN A 50 -6.97 0.46 -15.34
CA GLN A 50 -7.25 0.74 -16.76
C GLN A 50 -6.52 1.98 -17.28
N ASN A 51 -5.97 2.81 -16.39
CA ASN A 51 -5.14 3.95 -16.77
C ASN A 51 -3.66 3.50 -16.85
N PRO A 52 -2.99 3.65 -18.02
CA PRO A 52 -1.61 3.21 -18.18
C PRO A 52 -0.62 3.85 -17.19
N GLU A 53 -0.78 5.12 -16.85
CA GLU A 53 0.09 5.80 -15.89
C GLU A 53 -0.07 5.21 -14.49
N LYS A 54 -1.31 4.99 -14.05
CA LYS A 54 -1.59 4.41 -12.73
C LYS A 54 -1.13 2.95 -12.64
N LEU A 55 -1.35 2.20 -13.71
CA LEU A 55 -0.88 0.83 -13.80
C LEU A 55 0.66 0.75 -13.80
N ALA A 56 1.35 1.66 -14.49
CA ALA A 56 2.81 1.76 -14.43
C ALA A 56 3.29 2.03 -13.00
N GLY A 57 2.60 2.92 -12.27
CA GLY A 57 2.88 3.18 -10.86
C GLY A 57 2.73 1.91 -10.01
N PHE A 58 1.61 1.18 -10.14
CA PHE A 58 1.42 -0.09 -9.45
C PHE A 58 2.51 -1.13 -9.78
N ILE A 59 2.87 -1.28 -11.06
CA ILE A 59 3.96 -2.18 -11.49
C ILE A 59 5.30 -1.75 -10.89
N SER A 60 5.58 -0.44 -10.81
CA SER A 60 6.81 0.07 -10.19
C SER A 60 6.91 -0.30 -8.71
N MET A 61 5.79 -0.30 -7.98
CA MET A 61 5.72 -0.77 -6.60
C MET A 61 6.01 -2.28 -6.54
N LEU A 62 5.38 -3.09 -7.40
CA LEU A 62 5.67 -4.53 -7.45
C LEU A 62 7.14 -4.83 -7.79
N ALA A 63 7.78 -3.99 -8.60
CA ALA A 63 9.20 -4.13 -8.94
C ALA A 63 10.16 -3.98 -7.74
N THR A 64 9.66 -3.48 -6.59
CA THR A 64 10.43 -3.45 -5.34
C THR A 64 10.51 -4.82 -4.65
N ILE A 65 9.66 -5.78 -5.04
CA ILE A 65 9.64 -7.13 -4.46
C ILE A 65 10.87 -7.92 -4.95
N PRO A 66 11.72 -8.43 -4.03
CA PRO A 66 12.83 -9.32 -4.39
C PRO A 66 12.34 -10.53 -5.20
N LYS A 67 13.07 -10.89 -6.26
CA LYS A 67 12.65 -11.92 -7.22
C LYS A 67 12.31 -13.26 -6.55
N GLU A 68 13.05 -13.62 -5.53
CA GLU A 68 12.92 -14.87 -4.77
C GLU A 68 11.58 -14.97 -4.03
N LYS A 69 10.97 -13.83 -3.71
CA LYS A 69 9.72 -13.75 -2.98
C LYS A 69 8.47 -13.95 -3.84
N TRP A 70 8.59 -13.89 -5.17
CA TRP A 70 7.44 -13.98 -6.09
C TRP A 70 6.72 -15.33 -6.04
N ALA A 71 7.41 -16.40 -5.67
CA ALA A 71 6.81 -17.72 -5.48
C ALA A 71 5.71 -17.76 -4.39
N SER A 72 5.73 -16.82 -3.44
CA SER A 72 4.75 -16.74 -2.33
C SER A 72 3.32 -16.39 -2.77
N PHE A 73 3.16 -15.81 -3.96
CA PHE A 73 1.86 -15.48 -4.54
C PHE A 73 1.15 -16.70 -5.14
N LYS A 74 1.87 -17.80 -5.38
CA LYS A 74 1.33 -19.00 -6.01
C LYS A 74 0.18 -19.61 -5.19
N GLY A 75 -0.92 -19.94 -5.86
CA GLY A 75 -2.15 -20.48 -5.28
C GLY A 75 -3.03 -19.43 -4.59
N ARG A 76 -2.73 -18.14 -4.70
CA ARG A 76 -3.49 -17.06 -4.04
C ARG A 76 -4.29 -16.23 -5.02
N ALA A 77 -5.19 -15.41 -4.49
CA ALA A 77 -6.03 -14.54 -5.32
C ALA A 77 -5.19 -13.54 -6.14
N GLU A 78 -4.05 -13.10 -5.59
CA GLU A 78 -3.09 -12.24 -6.26
C GLU A 78 -2.49 -12.87 -7.52
N GLU A 79 -2.24 -14.19 -7.55
CA GLU A 79 -1.70 -14.88 -8.74
C GLU A 79 -2.61 -14.68 -9.97
N ARG A 80 -3.94 -14.70 -9.78
CA ARG A 80 -4.89 -14.46 -10.87
C ARG A 80 -4.72 -13.08 -11.47
N LEU A 81 -4.61 -12.05 -10.63
CA LEU A 81 -4.37 -10.68 -11.08
C LEU A 81 -3.01 -10.55 -11.78
N LEU A 82 -1.95 -11.06 -11.16
CA LEU A 82 -0.59 -11.00 -11.70
C LEU A 82 -0.50 -11.71 -13.06
N SER A 83 -1.17 -12.84 -13.22
CA SER A 83 -1.28 -13.55 -14.50
C SER A 83 -1.98 -12.71 -15.58
N LYS A 84 -3.07 -11.99 -15.24
CA LYS A 84 -3.75 -11.07 -16.18
C LYS A 84 -2.85 -9.90 -16.60
N LEU A 85 -1.94 -9.49 -15.72
CA LEU A 85 -0.90 -8.50 -16.00
C LEU A 85 0.31 -9.08 -16.78
N GLY A 86 0.27 -10.35 -17.17
CA GLY A 86 1.36 -11.01 -17.87
C GLY A 86 2.61 -11.24 -17.00
N ILE A 87 2.45 -11.23 -15.67
CA ILE A 87 3.54 -11.41 -14.72
C ILE A 87 3.64 -12.89 -14.35
N GLU A 88 4.78 -13.50 -14.68
CA GLU A 88 5.12 -14.84 -14.23
C GLU A 88 5.69 -14.81 -12.81
N LEU A 89 5.25 -15.73 -11.96
CA LEU A 89 5.70 -15.83 -10.55
C LEU A 89 7.05 -16.54 -10.39
N ASP A 90 7.60 -17.11 -11.46
CA ASP A 90 8.92 -17.76 -11.44
C ASP A 90 10.01 -16.70 -11.24
N PRO A 91 10.79 -16.76 -10.13
CA PRO A 91 11.88 -15.81 -9.86
C PRO A 91 12.88 -15.64 -11.02
N LYS A 92 13.06 -16.67 -11.85
CA LYS A 92 13.98 -16.64 -13.00
C LYS A 92 13.39 -15.95 -14.22
N LYS A 93 12.07 -15.84 -14.30
CA LYS A 93 11.34 -15.30 -15.47
C LYS A 93 10.67 -13.97 -15.20
N VAL A 94 10.48 -13.60 -13.94
CA VAL A 94 9.88 -12.31 -13.58
C VAL A 94 10.75 -11.15 -14.09
N ASP A 95 10.19 -10.41 -15.05
CA ASP A 95 10.83 -9.27 -15.69
C ASP A 95 9.78 -8.19 -15.99
N LEU A 96 9.51 -7.37 -14.97
CA LEU A 96 8.50 -6.32 -15.07
C LEU A 96 8.90 -5.19 -16.04
N ALA A 97 10.19 -5.08 -16.38
CA ALA A 97 10.69 -4.06 -17.30
C ALA A 97 10.27 -4.32 -18.75
N LYS A 98 9.90 -5.56 -19.10
CA LYS A 98 9.43 -5.94 -20.44
C LYS A 98 7.92 -5.79 -20.64
N LEU A 99 7.18 -5.40 -19.61
CA LEU A 99 5.72 -5.30 -19.69
C LEU A 99 5.29 -4.10 -20.55
N ASN A 100 4.39 -4.35 -21.49
CA ASN A 100 3.74 -3.28 -22.24
C ASN A 100 2.53 -2.76 -21.45
N VAL A 101 2.75 -1.73 -20.63
CA VAL A 101 1.73 -1.18 -19.73
C VAL A 101 0.47 -0.72 -20.47
N ASN A 102 0.61 -0.18 -21.69
CA ASN A 102 -0.53 0.27 -22.48
C ASN A 102 -1.44 -0.89 -22.91
N GLU A 103 -0.86 -2.02 -23.30
CA GLU A 103 -1.62 -3.22 -23.63
C GLU A 103 -2.25 -3.85 -22.39
N LEU A 104 -1.51 -3.89 -21.28
CA LEU A 104 -2.03 -4.42 -20.02
C LEU A 104 -3.20 -3.59 -19.50
N ALA A 105 -3.12 -2.27 -19.54
CA ALA A 105 -4.20 -1.37 -19.14
C ALA A 105 -5.49 -1.62 -19.95
N LYS A 106 -5.37 -1.89 -21.26
CA LYS A 106 -6.52 -2.31 -22.08
C LYS A 106 -7.10 -3.65 -21.64
N LYS A 107 -6.24 -4.63 -21.30
CA LYS A 107 -6.69 -5.94 -20.79
C LYS A 107 -7.42 -5.80 -19.45
N MET A 108 -7.02 -4.85 -18.60
CA MET A 108 -7.68 -4.58 -17.32
C MET A 108 -9.14 -4.13 -17.48
N ALA A 109 -9.54 -3.58 -18.63
CA ALA A 109 -10.94 -3.23 -18.90
C ALA A 109 -11.87 -4.47 -18.98
N GLY A 110 -11.31 -5.64 -19.32
CA GLY A 110 -12.03 -6.90 -19.39
C GLY A 110 -12.02 -7.71 -18.09
N VAL A 111 -11.29 -7.28 -17.07
CA VAL A 111 -11.18 -7.98 -15.79
C VAL A 111 -12.34 -7.59 -14.88
N LYS A 112 -13.07 -8.58 -14.40
CA LYS A 112 -14.17 -8.36 -13.46
C LYS A 112 -13.71 -8.44 -12.01
N LEU A 113 -14.45 -7.80 -11.10
CA LEU A 113 -14.12 -7.76 -9.67
C LEU A 113 -14.06 -9.15 -9.05
N GLU A 114 -14.93 -10.07 -9.49
CA GLU A 114 -15.00 -11.44 -8.98
C GLU A 114 -13.73 -12.23 -9.30
N GLU A 115 -13.04 -11.92 -10.42
CA GLU A 115 -11.80 -12.59 -10.82
C GLU A 115 -10.61 -12.21 -9.92
N VAL A 116 -10.66 -11.01 -9.34
CA VAL A 116 -9.63 -10.47 -8.45
C VAL A 116 -10.08 -10.46 -6.98
N GLN A 117 -11.24 -11.05 -6.69
CA GLN A 117 -11.77 -11.09 -5.34
C GLN A 117 -10.81 -11.81 -4.41
N GLY A 118 -10.52 -11.17 -3.29
CA GLY A 118 -9.56 -11.65 -2.29
C GLY A 118 -8.10 -11.23 -2.56
N ALA A 119 -7.80 -10.60 -3.70
CA ALA A 119 -6.48 -10.05 -3.95
C ALA A 119 -6.26 -8.78 -3.12
N SER A 120 -5.04 -8.62 -2.63
CA SER A 120 -4.65 -7.50 -1.80
C SER A 120 -3.23 -7.02 -2.10
N ILE A 121 -2.98 -5.74 -1.80
CA ILE A 121 -1.65 -5.15 -1.74
C ILE A 121 -1.29 -5.02 -0.26
N ASN A 122 -0.14 -5.54 0.14
CA ASN A 122 0.32 -5.45 1.52
C ASN A 122 1.54 -4.53 1.59
N LEU A 123 1.41 -3.43 2.32
CA LEU A 123 2.49 -2.49 2.61
C LEU A 123 2.87 -2.61 4.08
N TRP A 124 4.13 -2.90 4.35
CA TRP A 124 4.67 -2.92 5.71
C TRP A 124 5.46 -1.65 5.99
N MET A 125 5.20 -1.05 7.15
CA MET A 125 5.81 0.19 7.61
C MET A 125 6.41 -0.02 8.99
N ASP A 126 7.71 0.23 9.11
CA ASP A 126 8.45 0.08 10.35
C ASP A 126 8.62 1.41 11.06
N PHE A 127 7.87 1.64 12.13
CA PHE A 127 7.93 2.87 12.89
C PHE A 127 8.63 2.67 14.23
N TRP A 128 9.57 3.56 14.54
CA TRP A 128 10.30 3.54 15.79
C TRP A 128 10.81 4.93 16.17
N HIS A 129 10.48 5.38 17.37
CA HIS A 129 11.00 6.59 18.02
C HIS A 129 11.03 7.83 17.10
N GLY A 130 9.91 8.09 16.41
CA GLY A 130 9.75 9.25 15.55
C GLY A 130 10.32 9.10 14.14
N GLN A 131 10.66 7.87 13.73
CA GLN A 131 11.17 7.57 12.40
C GLN A 131 10.32 6.50 11.72
N LEU A 132 10.15 6.63 10.40
CA LEU A 132 9.73 5.54 9.53
C LEU A 132 11.01 4.90 9.00
N ARG A 133 11.45 3.80 9.62
CA ARG A 133 12.72 3.13 9.33
C ARG A 133 12.69 2.39 7.99
N ASN A 134 11.54 1.84 7.62
CA ASN A 134 11.35 1.10 6.37
C ASN A 134 9.89 1.18 5.90
N LEU A 135 9.70 1.13 4.59
CA LEU A 135 8.42 1.00 3.90
C LEU A 135 8.63 0.06 2.71
N GLU A 136 8.06 -1.14 2.78
CA GLU A 136 8.25 -2.19 1.78
C GLU A 136 6.95 -2.92 1.44
N VAL A 137 6.92 -3.56 0.26
CA VAL A 137 5.83 -4.47 -0.09
C VAL A 137 6.04 -5.79 0.64
N ALA A 138 5.11 -6.15 1.53
CA ALA A 138 5.12 -7.44 2.18
C ALA A 138 4.45 -8.48 1.27
N VAL A 139 5.14 -9.56 0.95
CA VAL A 139 4.52 -10.64 0.18
C VAL A 139 3.67 -11.53 1.08
N PRO A 140 2.74 -12.34 0.54
CA PRO A 140 1.91 -13.21 1.35
C PRO A 140 2.74 -14.12 2.27
N GLY A 141 2.39 -14.11 3.57
CA GLY A 141 3.10 -14.86 4.60
C GLY A 141 4.16 -14.05 5.37
N GLU A 142 4.51 -12.84 4.93
CA GLU A 142 5.41 -11.96 5.67
C GLU A 142 4.66 -11.03 6.64
N LYS A 143 5.37 -10.59 7.70
CA LYS A 143 4.93 -9.55 8.65
C LYS A 143 3.58 -9.81 9.33
N GLY A 144 3.14 -11.07 9.36
CA GLY A 144 1.88 -11.48 9.98
C GLY A 144 1.80 -11.25 11.50
N ASN A 145 2.93 -10.96 12.14
CA ASN A 145 3.05 -10.61 13.55
C ASN A 145 3.17 -9.09 13.80
N ALA A 146 2.97 -8.25 12.77
CA ALA A 146 3.02 -6.80 12.93
C ALA A 146 2.09 -6.34 14.07
N ARG A 147 2.58 -5.39 14.88
CA ARG A 147 1.89 -4.88 16.08
C ARG A 147 0.53 -4.29 15.72
N PHE A 148 0.46 -3.61 14.58
CA PHE A 148 -0.77 -3.07 14.03
C PHE A 148 -1.02 -3.63 12.64
N LYS A 149 -2.27 -4.00 12.37
CA LYS A 149 -2.73 -4.33 11.03
C LYS A 149 -3.90 -3.45 10.67
N LEU A 150 -3.80 -2.77 9.54
CA LEU A 150 -4.85 -1.92 9.02
C LEU A 150 -5.34 -2.55 7.73
N ILE A 151 -6.62 -2.88 7.67
CA ILE A 151 -7.20 -3.64 6.56
C ILE A 151 -8.37 -2.86 6.00
N GLY A 152 -8.42 -2.70 4.68
CA GLY A 152 -9.58 -2.09 4.04
C GLY A 152 -9.43 -1.91 2.53
N PRO A 153 -10.49 -1.43 1.88
CA PRO A 153 -10.55 -1.36 0.43
C PRO A 153 -9.68 -0.23 -0.14
N TYR A 154 -9.17 -0.44 -1.35
CA TYR A 154 -8.33 0.49 -2.08
C TYR A 154 -8.96 1.90 -2.21
N SER A 155 -10.26 1.99 -2.47
CA SER A 155 -10.98 3.27 -2.50
C SER A 155 -10.95 4.04 -1.18
N VAL A 156 -10.92 3.36 -0.04
CA VAL A 156 -10.82 3.97 1.29
C VAL A 156 -9.37 4.39 1.58
N TYR A 157 -8.38 3.59 1.17
CA TYR A 157 -6.99 4.02 1.22
C TYR A 157 -6.73 5.26 0.36
N LYS A 158 -7.35 5.38 -0.82
CA LYS A 158 -7.30 6.61 -1.62
C LYS A 158 -7.93 7.82 -0.90
N GLN A 159 -8.97 7.62 -0.08
CA GLN A 159 -9.52 8.69 0.76
C GLN A 159 -8.51 9.13 1.82
N LEU A 160 -7.83 8.16 2.46
CA LEU A 160 -6.80 8.43 3.46
C LEU A 160 -5.59 9.16 2.85
N VAL A 161 -5.00 8.58 1.82
CA VAL A 161 -3.80 9.11 1.14
C VAL A 161 -4.10 10.42 0.41
N GLY A 162 -5.34 10.62 -0.05
CA GLY A 162 -5.79 11.87 -0.66
C GLY A 162 -6.24 12.93 0.34
N GLY A 163 -6.13 12.69 1.66
CA GLY A 163 -6.51 13.65 2.70
C GLY A 163 -8.00 13.93 2.85
N LYS A 164 -8.87 13.09 2.27
CA LYS A 164 -10.35 13.24 2.39
C LYS A 164 -10.87 12.84 3.78
N ALA A 165 -10.16 11.94 4.47
CA ALA A 165 -10.44 11.55 5.84
C ALA A 165 -9.14 11.04 6.49
N ASP A 166 -8.98 11.24 7.80
CA ASP A 166 -7.84 10.68 8.54
C ASP A 166 -8.06 9.21 8.95
N ALA A 167 -7.00 8.54 9.36
CA ALA A 167 -7.05 7.11 9.69
C ALA A 167 -8.00 6.82 10.86
N ILE A 168 -8.07 7.70 11.86
CA ILE A 168 -8.90 7.49 13.06
C ILE A 168 -10.38 7.55 12.67
N THR A 169 -10.77 8.54 11.89
CA THR A 169 -12.12 8.73 11.36
C THR A 169 -12.55 7.51 10.54
N LEU A 170 -11.65 7.00 9.69
CA LEU A 170 -11.93 5.83 8.87
C LEU A 170 -12.05 4.54 9.70
N ILE A 171 -11.26 4.40 10.78
CA ILE A 171 -11.33 3.26 11.70
C ILE A 171 -12.61 3.29 12.53
N VAL A 172 -12.89 4.42 13.18
CA VAL A 172 -14.10 4.60 14.02
C VAL A 172 -15.37 4.47 13.20
N GLY A 173 -15.35 4.95 11.95
CA GLY A 173 -16.45 4.78 10.99
C GLY A 173 -16.57 3.38 10.40
N GLY A 174 -15.74 2.41 10.80
CA GLY A 174 -15.78 1.02 10.34
C GLY A 174 -15.34 0.79 8.89
N LYS A 175 -14.79 1.82 8.22
CA LYS A 175 -14.32 1.73 6.82
C LYS A 175 -12.93 1.09 6.72
N LEU A 176 -12.10 1.29 7.75
CA LEU A 176 -10.84 0.58 7.93
C LEU A 176 -10.92 -0.28 9.19
N LYS A 177 -10.50 -1.53 9.08
CA LYS A 177 -10.39 -2.44 10.22
C LYS A 177 -8.99 -2.37 10.81
N LEU A 178 -8.89 -1.96 12.07
CA LEU A 178 -7.67 -2.04 12.84
C LEU A 178 -7.63 -3.35 13.65
N GLN A 179 -6.50 -4.05 13.60
CA GLN A 179 -6.12 -5.07 14.58
C GLN A 179 -4.88 -4.58 15.33
N GLY A 180 -4.95 -4.51 16.66
CA GLY A 180 -3.89 -3.97 17.51
C GLY A 180 -4.47 -3.23 18.72
N ASP A 181 -3.61 -2.60 19.53
CA ASP A 181 -4.02 -1.84 20.71
C ASP A 181 -4.56 -0.45 20.31
N MET A 182 -5.89 -0.32 20.23
CA MET A 182 -6.54 0.95 19.96
C MET A 182 -6.32 1.97 21.09
N GLY A 183 -6.17 1.54 22.34
CA GLY A 183 -5.84 2.43 23.45
C GLY A 183 -4.48 3.09 23.26
N TYR A 184 -3.49 2.33 22.77
CA TYR A 184 -2.18 2.86 22.39
C TYR A 184 -2.27 3.84 21.21
N MET A 185 -3.05 3.51 20.17
CA MET A 185 -3.31 4.41 19.04
C MET A 185 -3.87 5.76 19.51
N MET A 186 -4.87 5.72 20.39
CA MET A 186 -5.54 6.92 20.89
C MET A 186 -4.64 7.75 21.81
N ARG A 187 -3.84 7.11 22.69
CA ARG A 187 -2.84 7.81 23.50
C ARG A 187 -1.76 8.49 22.65
N ASN A 188 -1.46 7.94 21.49
CA ASN A 188 -0.48 8.47 20.53
C ASN A 188 -1.15 9.16 19.32
N MET A 189 -2.37 9.68 19.49
CA MET A 189 -3.17 10.27 18.40
C MET A 189 -2.42 11.36 17.64
N ALA A 190 -1.59 12.17 18.31
CA ALA A 190 -0.80 13.20 17.66
C ALA A 190 0.18 12.63 16.62
N ALA A 191 0.83 11.49 16.91
CA ALA A 191 1.70 10.78 15.97
C ALA A 191 0.93 10.26 14.77
N VAL A 192 -0.20 9.59 15.02
CA VAL A 192 -1.07 9.03 13.98
C VAL A 192 -1.57 10.15 13.06
N ARG A 193 -2.10 11.23 13.62
CA ARG A 193 -2.60 12.37 12.87
C ARG A 193 -1.50 13.02 12.04
N ARG A 194 -0.33 13.29 12.63
CA ARG A 194 0.77 13.93 11.90
C ARG A 194 1.25 13.06 10.74
N PHE A 195 1.37 11.74 10.95
CA PHE A 195 1.70 10.82 9.88
C PHE A 195 0.69 10.87 8.73
N THR A 196 -0.62 10.86 9.05
CA THR A 196 -1.67 10.94 8.03
C THR A 196 -1.67 12.27 7.29
N GLU A 197 -1.38 13.39 7.96
CA GLU A 197 -1.22 14.70 7.33
C GLU A 197 -0.03 14.72 6.35
N LEU A 198 1.11 14.15 6.76
CA LEU A 198 2.29 14.04 5.89
C LEU A 198 2.02 13.16 4.68
N MET A 199 1.35 12.02 4.87
CA MET A 199 0.90 11.17 3.77
C MET A 199 -0.05 11.91 2.81
N ALA A 200 -1.06 12.59 3.35
CA ALA A 200 -2.04 13.35 2.58
C ALA A 200 -1.45 14.55 1.82
N SER A 201 -0.34 15.09 2.32
CA SER A 201 0.34 16.21 1.69
C SER A 201 1.19 15.83 0.47
N ILE A 202 1.23 14.54 0.09
CA ILE A 202 1.80 14.06 -1.18
C ILE A 202 0.67 14.01 -2.20
N PRO A 203 0.62 14.92 -3.19
CA PRO A 203 -0.47 14.93 -4.16
C PRO A 203 -0.48 13.63 -4.98
N ILE A 204 -1.64 12.99 -5.12
CA ILE A 204 -1.80 11.75 -5.89
C ILE A 204 -2.59 11.96 -7.18
N LYS A 205 -2.32 11.11 -8.19
CA LYS A 205 -3.01 11.05 -9.48
C LYS A 205 -4.15 10.03 -9.51
#